data_AF-A0A2G6UCR3-F1
#
_entry.id   AF-A0A2G6UCR3-F1
#
_cell.length_a   1.000
_cell.length_b   1.000
_cell.length_c   1.000
_cell.angle_alpha   90.00
_cell.angle_beta   90.00
_cell.angle_gamma   90.00
#
_symmetry.space_group_name_H-M   'P 1'
#
loop_
_entity.id
_entity.type
_entity.pdbx_description
1 polymer ?
#
loop_
_entity_poly.entity_id
_entity_poly.type
_entity_poly.pdbx_seq_one_letter_code
_entity_poly.pdbx_strand_id
1 'polypeptide(L)'
;MNKIFQLVFILSFGICYCQINVEEIKKNVTENPQKYYYDHLEVFKTDPKSLSQEQLNYIYYGNNYVDYGYRRGEFNKQLNEITKFADRKISSKKASEVLEKAIPLYQKNPINKELLTDLSDLYKKTGDLVKGELHSTQLQLLHETIKNSGTGKLDNSPIVVTNFSDQLYAIEQISDVFFRGISFDTKVLPDGSWLNIFKNGIRLFFVKTVHHKDMYKDDK
;
A
#
# COMPACT_ATOMS: atom_id res chain seq x y z
N MET A 1 -22.99 -12.97 -40.98
CA MET A 1 -21.90 -12.69 -40.03
C MET A 1 -22.26 -13.28 -38.68
N ASN A 2 -21.51 -14.29 -38.27
CA ASN A 2 -21.85 -15.21 -37.19
C ASN A 2 -21.97 -14.48 -35.84
N LYS A 3 -23.17 -14.46 -35.25
CA LYS A 3 -23.40 -14.01 -33.86
C LYS A 3 -22.51 -14.78 -32.85
N ILE A 4 -22.10 -15.99 -33.21
CA ILE A 4 -21.12 -16.80 -32.47
C ILE A 4 -19.73 -16.13 -32.46
N PHE A 5 -19.31 -15.48 -33.55
CA PHE A 5 -18.02 -14.79 -33.63
C PHE A 5 -18.00 -13.53 -32.76
N GLN A 6 -19.12 -12.82 -32.64
CA GLN A 6 -19.28 -11.69 -31.72
C GLN A 6 -19.28 -12.15 -30.25
N LEU A 7 -19.87 -13.31 -29.94
CA LEU A 7 -19.85 -13.87 -28.59
C LEU A 7 -18.43 -14.28 -28.16
N VAL A 8 -17.66 -14.88 -29.07
CA VAL A 8 -16.25 -15.26 -28.84
C VAL A 8 -15.36 -14.01 -28.67
N PHE A 9 -15.63 -12.92 -29.40
CA PHE A 9 -14.89 -11.66 -29.25
C PHE A 9 -15.20 -10.95 -27.92
N ILE A 10 -16.45 -11.01 -27.43
CA ILE A 10 -16.82 -10.45 -26.11
C ILE A 10 -16.26 -11.29 -24.95
N LEU A 11 -16.14 -12.62 -25.12
CA LEU A 11 -15.53 -13.52 -24.13
C LEU A 11 -14.00 -13.42 -24.07
N SER A 12 -13.33 -12.97 -25.13
CA SER A 12 -11.86 -12.82 -25.17
C SER A 12 -11.35 -11.48 -24.61
N PHE A 13 -12.25 -10.51 -24.36
CA PHE A 13 -11.96 -9.33 -23.53
C PHE A 13 -12.18 -9.58 -22.03
N GLY A 14 -12.52 -10.82 -21.65
CA GLY A 14 -12.65 -11.26 -20.26
C GLY A 14 -11.30 -11.28 -19.54
N ILE A 15 -10.91 -10.12 -19.00
CA ILE A 15 -9.88 -9.92 -17.99
C ILE A 15 -8.47 -10.36 -18.47
N CYS A 16 -7.86 -9.57 -19.36
CA CYS A 16 -6.40 -9.46 -19.33
C CYS A 16 -6.02 -8.79 -18.01
N TYR A 17 -5.91 -9.62 -16.97
CA TYR A 17 -5.31 -9.21 -15.71
C TYR A 17 -3.83 -8.93 -16.00
N CYS A 18 -3.50 -7.68 -16.31
CA CYS A 18 -2.12 -7.26 -16.45
C CYS A 18 -1.57 -7.09 -15.03
N GLN A 19 -0.74 -8.04 -14.61
CA GLN A 19 0.03 -7.93 -13.37
C GLN A 19 0.74 -6.59 -13.33
N ILE A 20 0.81 -5.97 -12.14
CA ILE A 20 1.48 -4.68 -12.01
C ILE A 20 2.94 -4.71 -12.48
N ASN A 21 3.31 -3.78 -13.36
CA ASN A 21 4.66 -3.64 -13.88
C ASN A 21 5.52 -2.72 -12.98
N VAL A 22 6.05 -3.29 -11.89
CA VAL A 22 6.86 -2.53 -10.92
C VAL A 22 8.16 -1.99 -11.52
N GLU A 23 8.78 -2.69 -12.49
CA GLU A 23 10.02 -2.23 -13.12
C GLU A 23 9.81 -0.97 -13.96
N GLU A 24 8.67 -0.87 -14.65
CA GLU A 24 8.29 0.35 -15.38
C GLU A 24 8.01 1.50 -14.42
N ILE A 25 7.26 1.27 -13.33
CA ILE A 25 7.03 2.28 -12.29
C ILE A 25 8.35 2.79 -11.72
N LYS A 26 9.24 1.87 -11.34
CA LYS A 26 10.58 2.18 -10.82
C LYS A 26 11.36 3.03 -11.80
N LYS A 27 11.40 2.65 -13.09
CA LYS A 27 12.06 3.42 -14.14
C LYS A 27 11.49 4.84 -14.22
N ASN A 28 10.18 4.97 -14.42
CA ASN A 28 9.50 6.23 -14.63
C ASN A 28 9.66 7.18 -13.43
N VAL A 29 9.49 6.67 -12.21
CA VAL A 29 9.64 7.44 -10.97
C VAL A 29 11.10 7.85 -10.73
N THR A 30 12.07 7.05 -11.14
CA THR A 30 13.49 7.42 -11.05
C THR A 30 13.85 8.50 -12.07
N GLU A 31 13.29 8.44 -13.28
CA GLU A 31 13.55 9.41 -14.36
C GLU A 31 12.84 10.75 -14.14
N ASN A 32 11.59 10.74 -13.68
CA ASN A 32 10.80 11.95 -13.43
C ASN A 32 9.86 11.76 -12.22
N PRO A 33 10.40 11.86 -10.99
CA PRO A 33 9.61 11.66 -9.77
C PRO A 33 8.51 12.73 -9.60
N GLN A 34 8.69 13.94 -10.15
CA GLN A 34 7.67 14.98 -10.06
C GLN A 34 6.38 14.52 -10.74
N LYS A 35 6.48 14.13 -12.02
CA LYS A 35 5.35 13.72 -12.84
C LYS A 35 4.70 12.42 -12.35
N TYR A 36 5.53 11.42 -12.07
CA TYR A 36 5.07 10.05 -11.82
C TYR A 36 4.84 9.72 -10.35
N TYR A 37 5.12 10.64 -9.41
CA TYR A 37 4.87 10.39 -7.99
C TYR A 37 4.33 11.62 -7.27
N TYR A 38 5.06 12.73 -7.25
CA TYR A 38 4.69 13.89 -6.42
C TYR A 38 3.40 14.57 -6.87
N ASP A 39 3.17 14.73 -8.17
CA ASP A 39 1.93 15.30 -8.69
C ASP A 39 0.71 14.45 -8.29
N HIS A 40 0.84 13.12 -8.34
CA HIS A 40 -0.21 12.20 -7.89
C HIS A 40 -0.38 12.23 -6.36
N LEU A 41 0.71 12.36 -5.61
CA LEU A 41 0.68 12.42 -4.15
C LEU A 41 -0.06 13.67 -3.64
N GLU A 42 0.07 14.82 -4.30
CA GLU A 42 -0.67 16.03 -3.94
C GLU A 42 -2.18 15.89 -4.17
N VAL A 43 -2.57 15.23 -5.26
CA VAL A 43 -3.98 14.84 -5.48
C VAL A 43 -4.43 13.83 -4.42
N PHE A 44 -3.62 12.83 -4.10
CA PHE A 44 -3.93 11.84 -3.05
C PHE A 44 -4.21 12.49 -1.70
N LYS A 45 -3.48 13.56 -1.36
CA LYS A 45 -3.65 14.30 -0.09
C LYS A 45 -4.99 15.04 0.00
N THR A 46 -5.62 15.37 -1.12
CA THR A 46 -6.75 16.32 -1.17
C THR A 46 -8.02 15.72 -1.77
N ASP A 47 -7.90 14.99 -2.87
CA ASP A 47 -9.00 14.31 -3.56
C ASP A 47 -8.56 12.92 -4.07
N PRO A 48 -8.27 11.97 -3.18
CA PRO A 48 -7.71 10.67 -3.56
C PRO A 48 -8.65 9.82 -4.43
N LYS A 49 -9.97 10.07 -4.39
CA LYS A 49 -10.95 9.33 -5.19
C LYS A 49 -10.91 9.69 -6.68
N SER A 50 -10.28 10.81 -7.04
CA SER A 50 -10.07 11.20 -8.44
C SER A 50 -8.94 10.42 -9.13
N LEU A 51 -8.09 9.72 -8.36
CA LEU A 51 -6.95 8.99 -8.90
C LEU A 51 -7.37 7.68 -9.53
N SER A 52 -6.80 7.39 -10.71
CA SER A 52 -6.93 6.08 -11.33
C SER A 52 -6.11 5.01 -10.60
N GLN A 53 -6.43 3.74 -10.84
CA GLN A 53 -5.63 2.62 -10.31
C GLN A 53 -4.15 2.72 -10.73
N GLU A 54 -3.88 3.18 -11.94
CA GLU A 54 -2.50 3.37 -12.42
C GLU A 54 -1.77 4.44 -11.61
N GLN A 55 -2.41 5.59 -11.35
CA GLN A 55 -1.82 6.66 -10.54
C GLN A 55 -1.62 6.23 -9.08
N LEU A 56 -2.54 5.45 -8.54
CA LEU A 56 -2.39 4.85 -7.20
C LEU A 56 -1.26 3.82 -7.15
N ASN A 57 -1.04 3.05 -8.21
CA ASN A 57 0.10 2.14 -8.31
C ASN A 57 1.43 2.93 -8.27
N TYR A 58 1.50 4.04 -8.99
CA TYR A 58 2.64 4.95 -8.96
C TYR A 58 2.91 5.50 -7.55
N ILE A 59 1.87 5.89 -6.82
CA ILE A 59 2.00 6.33 -5.42
C ILE A 59 2.49 5.16 -4.55
N TYR A 60 1.82 4.01 -4.55
CA TYR A 60 2.12 2.94 -3.61
C TYR A 60 3.48 2.26 -3.89
N TYR A 61 3.72 1.84 -5.14
CA TYR A 61 4.96 1.13 -5.51
C TYR A 61 6.11 2.09 -5.78
N GLY A 62 5.83 3.23 -6.42
CA GLY A 62 6.83 4.26 -6.72
C GLY A 62 7.42 4.89 -5.48
N ASN A 63 6.68 4.88 -4.36
CA ASN A 63 7.19 5.26 -3.05
C ASN A 63 8.57 4.62 -2.84
N ASN A 64 8.76 3.31 -3.00
CA ASN A 64 10.02 2.61 -2.73
C ASN A 64 11.28 3.11 -3.49
N TYR A 65 11.10 3.99 -4.48
CA TYR A 65 12.16 4.43 -5.39
C TYR A 65 12.41 5.94 -5.37
N VAL A 66 11.47 6.77 -4.89
CA VAL A 66 11.74 8.20 -4.68
C VAL A 66 12.65 8.46 -3.49
N ASP A 67 13.30 9.62 -3.46
CA ASP A 67 13.97 10.13 -2.26
C ASP A 67 13.01 11.05 -1.51
N TYR A 68 12.61 10.66 -0.31
CA TYR A 68 11.67 11.44 0.50
C TYR A 68 12.34 12.51 1.38
N GLY A 69 13.67 12.59 1.40
CA GLY A 69 14.39 13.58 2.20
C GLY A 69 14.29 13.39 3.72
N TYR A 70 13.94 12.19 4.21
CA TYR A 70 13.93 11.87 5.63
C TYR A 70 14.43 10.45 5.92
N ARG A 71 14.95 10.25 7.14
CA ARG A 71 15.39 8.93 7.62
C ARG A 71 14.21 8.16 8.21
N ARG A 72 13.94 6.95 7.69
CA ARG A 72 12.81 6.10 8.12
C ARG A 72 12.84 5.78 9.62
N GLY A 73 14.01 5.54 10.21
CA GLY A 73 14.15 5.29 11.64
C GLY A 73 13.71 6.48 12.51
N GLU A 74 14.02 7.71 12.09
CA GLU A 74 13.59 8.92 12.78
C GLU A 74 12.09 9.15 12.64
N PHE A 75 11.54 8.94 11.42
CA PHE A 75 10.11 8.99 11.18
C PHE A 75 9.35 8.00 12.07
N ASN A 76 9.78 6.74 12.11
CA ASN A 76 9.13 5.70 12.91
C ASN A 76 9.18 6.01 14.41
N LYS A 77 10.28 6.59 14.91
CA LYS A 77 10.37 7.02 16.31
C LYS A 77 9.32 8.10 16.64
N GLN A 78 9.13 9.07 15.75
CA GLN A 78 8.12 10.12 15.90
C GLN A 78 6.70 9.55 15.78
N LEU A 79 6.46 8.63 14.84
CA LEU A 79 5.17 7.95 14.66
C LEU A 79 4.74 7.21 15.93
N ASN A 80 5.65 6.47 16.58
CA ASN A 80 5.36 5.77 17.83
C ASN A 80 4.84 6.69 18.96
N GLU A 81 5.19 7.98 18.95
CA GLU A 81 4.66 8.95 19.91
C GLU A 81 3.20 9.32 19.65
N ILE A 82 2.72 9.16 18.42
CA ILE A 82 1.35 9.39 17.98
C ILE A 82 0.50 8.15 18.24
N THR A 83 0.93 7.00 17.71
CA THR A 83 0.14 5.76 17.68
C THR A 83 -0.22 5.27 19.07
N LYS A 84 0.66 5.47 20.06
CA LYS A 84 0.38 5.11 21.46
C LYS A 84 -0.83 5.83 22.09
N PHE A 85 -1.39 6.82 21.43
CA PHE A 85 -2.58 7.55 21.89
C PHE A 85 -3.78 7.42 20.97
N ALA A 86 -3.59 7.15 19.68
CA ALA A 86 -4.64 7.23 18.69
C ALA A 86 -5.76 6.19 18.90
N ASP A 87 -5.40 4.96 19.30
CA ASP A 87 -6.31 3.86 19.61
C ASP A 87 -6.92 3.93 21.02
N ARG A 88 -6.46 4.86 21.86
CA ARG A 88 -6.87 4.96 23.26
C ARG A 88 -8.09 5.86 23.45
N LYS A 89 -8.82 5.59 24.54
CA LYS A 89 -9.85 6.51 25.03
C LYS A 89 -9.19 7.75 25.65
N ILE A 90 -8.96 8.76 24.82
CA ILE A 90 -8.39 10.06 25.20
C ILE A 90 -9.45 11.17 25.09
N SER A 91 -9.23 12.28 25.81
CA SER A 91 -10.09 13.45 25.70
C SER A 91 -9.91 14.15 24.34
N SER A 92 -10.93 14.91 23.90
CA SER A 92 -10.85 15.72 22.68
C SER A 92 -9.66 16.69 22.71
N LYS A 93 -9.42 17.37 23.85
CA LYS A 93 -8.23 18.23 24.04
C LYS A 93 -6.93 17.45 23.79
N LYS A 94 -6.81 16.24 24.34
CA LYS A 94 -5.61 15.42 24.15
C LYS A 94 -5.46 14.95 22.71
N ALA A 95 -6.56 14.62 22.04
CA ALA A 95 -6.56 14.27 20.62
C ALA A 95 -6.03 15.43 19.77
N SER A 96 -6.44 16.67 20.03
CA SER A 96 -5.91 17.86 19.34
C SER A 96 -4.40 18.04 19.52
N GLU A 97 -3.88 17.87 20.75
CA GLU A 97 -2.42 17.94 21.00
C GLU A 97 -1.62 16.87 20.24
N VAL A 98 -2.18 15.66 20.12
CA VAL A 98 -1.54 14.57 19.37
C VAL A 98 -1.61 14.84 17.87
N LEU A 99 -2.74 15.37 17.40
CA LEU A 99 -2.97 15.73 16.01
C LEU A 99 -1.99 16.78 15.50
N GLU A 100 -1.66 17.80 16.31
CA GLU A 100 -0.65 18.82 15.99
C GLU A 100 0.73 18.20 15.68
N LYS A 101 1.06 17.08 16.34
CA LYS A 101 2.31 16.34 16.08
C LYS A 101 2.20 15.37 14.89
N ALA A 102 1.00 14.85 14.63
CA ALA A 102 0.75 13.93 13.53
C ALA A 102 0.77 14.63 12.15
N ILE A 103 0.28 15.87 12.07
CA ILE A 103 0.19 16.63 10.80
C ILE A 103 1.56 16.79 10.11
N PRO A 104 2.65 17.19 10.79
CA PRO A 104 3.97 17.27 10.16
C PRO A 104 4.48 15.91 9.67
N LEU A 105 4.18 14.80 10.35
CA LEU A 105 4.53 13.46 9.87
C LEU A 105 3.74 13.11 8.61
N TYR A 106 2.46 13.49 8.56
CA TYR A 106 1.63 13.26 7.39
C TYR A 106 2.19 13.96 6.15
N GLN A 107 2.66 15.20 6.30
CA GLN A 107 3.31 15.91 5.19
C GLN A 107 4.59 15.21 4.70
N LYS A 108 5.32 14.53 5.60
CA LYS A 108 6.52 13.75 5.23
C LYS A 108 6.17 12.44 4.52
N ASN A 109 5.16 11.72 5.01
CA ASN A 109 4.75 10.44 4.44
C ASN A 109 3.21 10.31 4.44
N PRO A 110 2.54 10.84 3.39
CA PRO A 110 1.09 10.83 3.31
C PRO A 110 0.48 9.44 3.10
N ILE A 111 1.29 8.42 2.82
CA ILE A 111 0.83 7.07 2.52
C ILE A 111 1.16 6.06 3.62
N ASN A 112 1.71 6.52 4.75
CA ASN A 112 1.94 5.66 5.90
C ASN A 112 0.59 5.24 6.51
N LYS A 113 0.25 3.96 6.36
CA LYS A 113 -1.08 3.44 6.72
C LYS A 113 -1.40 3.46 8.21
N GLU A 114 -0.39 3.27 9.06
CA GLU A 114 -0.55 3.41 10.51
C GLU A 114 -0.91 4.85 10.87
N LEU A 115 -0.16 5.83 10.33
CA LEU A 115 -0.45 7.25 10.50
C LEU A 115 -1.81 7.66 9.92
N LEU A 116 -2.22 7.12 8.77
CA LEU A 116 -3.54 7.37 8.18
C LEU A 116 -4.66 6.87 9.09
N THR A 117 -4.48 5.69 9.70
CA THR A 117 -5.40 5.14 10.70
C THR A 117 -5.48 6.07 11.91
N ASP A 118 -4.31 6.47 12.44
CA ASP A 118 -4.22 7.36 13.58
C ASP A 118 -4.89 8.72 13.32
N LEU A 119 -4.66 9.32 12.15
CA LEU A 119 -5.28 10.60 11.77
C LEU A 119 -6.80 10.49 11.65
N SER A 120 -7.30 9.44 11.00
CA SER A 120 -8.74 9.16 10.95
C SER A 120 -9.35 9.20 12.35
N ASP A 121 -8.72 8.48 13.27
CA ASP A 121 -9.21 8.30 14.63
C ASP A 121 -9.08 9.55 15.49
N LEU A 122 -8.01 10.32 15.31
CA LEU A 122 -7.79 11.58 16.02
C LEU A 122 -8.77 12.65 15.55
N TYR A 123 -8.98 12.82 14.24
CA TYR A 123 -9.95 13.78 13.71
C TYR A 123 -11.39 13.44 14.12
N LYS A 124 -11.77 12.15 14.13
CA LYS A 124 -13.08 11.72 14.66
C LYS A 124 -13.26 12.11 16.14
N LYS A 125 -12.20 11.99 16.96
CA LYS A 125 -12.23 12.39 18.39
C LYS A 125 -12.28 13.90 18.60
N THR A 126 -11.78 14.71 17.66
CA THR A 126 -11.89 16.17 17.71
C THR A 126 -13.17 16.71 17.06
N GLY A 127 -13.96 15.85 16.42
CA GLY A 127 -15.23 16.20 15.78
C GLY A 127 -15.12 16.59 14.30
N ASP A 128 -13.93 16.58 13.71
CA ASP A 128 -13.71 16.87 12.29
C ASP A 128 -13.90 15.58 11.45
N LEU A 129 -15.16 15.16 11.32
CA LEU A 129 -15.51 13.92 10.63
C LEU A 129 -15.09 13.90 9.16
N VAL A 130 -15.07 15.06 8.49
CA VAL A 130 -14.70 15.18 7.08
C VAL A 130 -13.23 14.83 6.88
N LYS A 131 -12.32 15.36 7.69
CA LYS A 131 -10.89 14.96 7.63
C LYS A 131 -10.67 13.54 8.11
N GLY A 132 -11.44 13.09 9.10
CA GLY A 132 -11.42 11.70 9.53
C GLY A 132 -11.74 10.72 8.39
N GLU A 133 -12.76 11.06 7.57
CA GLU A 133 -13.16 10.29 6.40
C GLU A 133 -12.15 10.36 5.26
N LEU A 134 -11.53 11.52 5.02
CA LEU A 134 -10.46 11.67 4.02
C LEU A 134 -9.33 10.67 4.27
N HIS A 135 -8.83 10.59 5.51
CA HIS A 135 -7.74 9.65 5.85
C HIS A 135 -8.20 8.18 5.83
N SER A 136 -9.46 7.92 6.20
CA SER A 136 -10.06 6.58 6.06
C SER A 136 -10.11 6.15 4.59
N THR A 137 -10.52 7.05 3.69
CA THR A 137 -10.54 6.85 2.23
C THR A 137 -9.13 6.61 1.69
N GLN A 138 -8.13 7.40 2.11
CA GLN A 138 -6.74 7.22 1.70
C GLN A 138 -6.22 5.83 2.07
N LEU A 139 -6.48 5.38 3.30
CA LEU A 139 -6.11 4.03 3.74
C LEU A 139 -6.79 2.94 2.90
N GLN A 140 -8.10 3.09 2.65
CA GLN A 140 -8.86 2.14 1.83
C GLN A 140 -8.28 2.02 0.42
N LEU A 141 -7.97 3.14 -0.25
CA LEU A 141 -7.44 3.13 -1.61
C LEU A 141 -6.04 2.47 -1.70
N LEU A 142 -5.21 2.59 -0.66
CA LEU A 142 -3.94 1.86 -0.60
C LEU A 142 -4.16 0.35 -0.46
N HIS A 143 -5.14 -0.08 0.35
CA HIS A 143 -5.50 -1.49 0.45
C HIS A 143 -6.10 -2.04 -0.84
N GLU A 144 -6.97 -1.27 -1.50
CA GLU A 144 -7.51 -1.62 -2.82
C GLU A 144 -6.41 -1.72 -3.87
N THR A 145 -5.42 -0.83 -3.83
CA THR A 145 -4.24 -0.89 -4.71
C THR A 145 -3.47 -2.19 -4.54
N ILE A 146 -3.24 -2.62 -3.30
CA ILE A 146 -2.63 -3.92 -3.00
C ILE A 146 -3.51 -5.06 -3.52
N LYS A 147 -4.81 -5.04 -3.22
CA LYS A 147 -5.75 -6.08 -3.64
C LYS A 147 -5.83 -6.22 -5.15
N ASN A 148 -5.76 -5.11 -5.88
CA ASN A 148 -5.86 -5.06 -7.33
C ASN A 148 -4.54 -5.43 -8.03
N SER A 149 -3.48 -5.77 -7.30
CA SER A 149 -2.14 -6.08 -7.82
C SER A 149 -1.87 -7.56 -8.14
N GLY A 150 -2.71 -8.46 -7.64
CA GLY A 150 -2.75 -9.85 -8.07
C GLY A 150 -4.03 -10.57 -7.65
N THR A 151 -4.14 -11.85 -7.99
CA THR A 151 -5.15 -12.72 -7.37
C THR A 151 -4.63 -13.37 -6.09
N GLY A 152 -3.30 -13.54 -5.98
CA GLY A 152 -2.64 -14.26 -4.90
C GLY A 152 -2.86 -15.77 -4.91
N LYS A 153 -3.57 -16.32 -5.90
CA LYS A 153 -3.92 -17.76 -5.98
C LYS A 153 -2.99 -18.57 -6.89
N LEU A 154 -2.22 -17.87 -7.71
CA LEU A 154 -1.26 -18.44 -8.66
C LEU A 154 0.09 -17.72 -8.50
N ASP A 155 1.18 -18.44 -8.76
CA ASP A 155 2.54 -17.91 -8.69
C ASP A 155 2.82 -16.82 -9.73
N ASN A 156 2.14 -16.87 -10.88
CA ASN A 156 2.19 -15.89 -11.94
C ASN A 156 1.23 -14.70 -11.75
N SER A 157 0.41 -14.72 -10.71
CA SER A 157 -0.48 -13.61 -10.31
C SER A 157 -0.43 -13.40 -8.79
N PRO A 158 0.76 -13.16 -8.21
CA PRO A 158 0.89 -12.92 -6.77
C PRO A 158 0.33 -11.55 -6.41
N ILE A 159 -0.17 -11.39 -5.18
CA ILE A 159 -0.39 -10.05 -4.62
C ILE A 159 0.98 -9.38 -4.45
N VAL A 160 1.14 -8.14 -4.92
CA VAL A 160 2.40 -7.40 -4.85
C VAL A 160 2.33 -6.34 -3.76
N VAL A 161 3.30 -6.36 -2.85
CA VAL A 161 3.38 -5.46 -1.69
C VAL A 161 4.77 -4.85 -1.54
N THR A 162 4.88 -3.76 -0.81
CA THR A 162 6.15 -3.03 -0.63
C THR A 162 6.86 -3.28 0.69
N ASN A 163 6.19 -3.93 1.65
CA ASN A 163 6.70 -4.16 2.99
C ASN A 163 6.03 -5.38 3.67
N PHE A 164 6.58 -5.77 4.82
CA PHE A 164 6.13 -6.94 5.57
C PHE A 164 4.73 -6.80 6.18
N SER A 165 4.37 -5.62 6.70
CA SER A 165 3.03 -5.39 7.25
C SER A 165 1.95 -5.59 6.18
N ASP A 166 2.22 -5.15 4.95
CA ASP A 166 1.32 -5.33 3.81
C ASP A 166 1.25 -6.78 3.35
N GLN A 167 2.33 -7.54 3.48
CA GLN A 167 2.33 -8.98 3.24
C GLN A 167 1.38 -9.69 4.20
N LEU A 168 1.40 -9.33 5.49
CA LEU A 168 0.48 -9.88 6.50
C LEU A 168 -0.98 -9.49 6.22
N TYR A 169 -1.22 -8.22 5.88
CA TYR A 169 -2.54 -7.79 5.45
C TYR A 169 -3.03 -8.57 4.24
N ALA A 170 -2.22 -8.68 3.18
CA ALA A 170 -2.57 -9.37 1.96
C ALA A 170 -2.94 -10.84 2.21
N ILE A 171 -2.16 -11.56 3.04
CA ILE A 171 -2.46 -12.97 3.33
C ILE A 171 -3.78 -13.13 4.10
N GLU A 172 -4.05 -12.28 5.09
CA GLU A 172 -5.32 -12.31 5.82
C GLU A 172 -6.51 -12.08 4.88
N GLN A 173 -6.39 -11.17 3.92
CA GLN A 173 -7.45 -10.85 2.97
C GLN A 173 -7.70 -11.96 1.94
N ILE A 174 -6.66 -12.66 1.47
CA ILE A 174 -6.82 -13.67 0.39
C ILE A 174 -7.03 -15.09 0.91
N SER A 175 -6.61 -15.39 2.14
CA SER A 175 -6.67 -16.74 2.71
C SER A 175 -7.87 -16.98 3.61
N ASP A 176 -8.61 -15.93 3.98
CA ASP A 176 -9.70 -15.95 4.97
C ASP A 176 -9.28 -16.56 6.32
N VAL A 177 -7.97 -16.61 6.61
CA VAL A 177 -7.40 -17.17 7.83
C VAL A 177 -6.39 -16.20 8.43
N PHE A 178 -6.38 -16.14 9.76
CA PHE A 178 -5.42 -15.35 10.50
C PHE A 178 -4.00 -15.90 10.26
N PHE A 179 -3.03 -15.05 9.92
CA PHE A 179 -1.69 -15.50 9.51
C PHE A 179 -0.96 -16.36 10.55
N ARG A 180 -1.35 -16.28 11.83
CA ARG A 180 -0.73 -17.07 12.91
C ARG A 180 -0.96 -18.56 12.65
N GLY A 181 0.15 -19.29 12.47
CA GLY A 181 0.14 -20.73 12.23
C GLY A 181 0.16 -21.13 10.75
N ILE A 182 0.16 -20.17 9.83
CA ILE A 182 0.37 -20.43 8.40
C ILE A 182 1.88 -20.56 8.15
N SER A 183 2.32 -21.74 7.70
CA SER A 183 3.68 -21.95 7.20
C SER A 183 3.86 -21.28 5.84
N PHE A 184 5.03 -20.72 5.58
CA PHE A 184 5.37 -20.22 4.25
C PHE A 184 6.82 -20.53 3.89
N ASP A 185 7.06 -20.67 2.59
CA ASP A 185 8.39 -20.72 1.99
C ASP A 185 8.66 -19.42 1.24
N THR A 186 9.92 -19.02 1.13
CA THR A 186 10.34 -17.82 0.39
C THR A 186 11.25 -18.19 -0.76
N LYS A 187 10.93 -17.67 -1.95
CA LYS A 187 11.79 -17.72 -3.14
C LYS A 187 12.27 -16.32 -3.49
N VAL A 188 13.59 -16.13 -3.56
CA VAL A 188 14.17 -14.89 -4.10
C VAL A 188 14.08 -14.94 -5.62
N LEU A 189 13.53 -13.89 -6.22
CA LEU A 189 13.36 -13.75 -7.66
C LEU A 189 14.56 -13.03 -8.30
N PRO A 190 14.76 -13.13 -9.63
CA PRO A 190 15.90 -12.49 -10.32
C PRO A 190 15.98 -10.96 -10.16
N ASP A 191 14.84 -10.30 -9.93
CA ASP A 191 14.75 -8.85 -9.67
C ASP A 191 15.08 -8.49 -8.20
N GLY A 192 15.46 -9.49 -7.39
CA GLY A 192 15.77 -9.34 -5.96
C GLY A 192 14.55 -9.33 -5.05
N SER A 193 13.33 -9.32 -5.59
CA SER A 193 12.10 -9.40 -4.79
C SER A 193 11.89 -10.79 -4.18
N TRP A 194 11.07 -10.87 -3.13
CA TRP A 194 10.74 -12.13 -2.47
C TRP A 194 9.34 -12.59 -2.82
N LEU A 195 9.21 -13.80 -3.35
CA LEU A 195 7.94 -14.50 -3.50
C LEU A 195 7.72 -15.40 -2.29
N ASN A 196 6.77 -15.05 -1.45
CA ASN A 196 6.36 -15.85 -0.31
C ASN A 196 5.17 -16.73 -0.69
N ILE A 197 5.29 -18.03 -0.42
CA ILE A 197 4.32 -19.07 -0.75
C ILE A 197 3.73 -19.57 0.57
N PHE A 198 2.57 -19.05 0.91
CA PHE A 198 1.85 -19.42 2.12
C PHE A 198 1.00 -20.66 1.88
N LYS A 199 0.98 -21.57 2.85
CA LYS A 199 0.22 -22.82 2.77
C LYS A 199 -0.83 -22.90 3.86
N ASN A 200 -2.09 -23.06 3.46
CA ASN A 200 -3.22 -23.35 4.34
C ASN A 200 -3.90 -24.65 3.88
N GLY A 201 -3.57 -25.76 4.54
CA GLY A 201 -3.97 -27.10 4.08
C GLY A 201 -3.41 -27.40 2.68
N ILE A 202 -4.31 -27.59 1.71
CA ILE A 202 -3.96 -27.82 0.30
C ILE A 202 -3.89 -26.53 -0.54
N ARG A 203 -4.35 -25.40 0.01
CA ARG A 203 -4.38 -24.12 -0.70
C ARG A 203 -3.05 -23.41 -0.54
N LEU A 204 -2.58 -22.84 -1.65
CA LEU A 204 -1.39 -22.00 -1.69
C LEU A 204 -1.78 -20.56 -1.97
N PHE A 205 -1.07 -19.63 -1.35
CA PHE A 205 -1.22 -18.20 -1.59
C PHE A 205 0.13 -17.55 -1.84
N PHE A 206 0.18 -16.64 -2.79
CA PHE A 206 1.40 -16.07 -3.34
C PHE A 206 1.43 -14.57 -3.11
N VAL A 207 2.43 -14.10 -2.37
CA VAL A 207 2.66 -12.67 -2.12
C VAL A 207 4.10 -12.31 -2.50
N LYS A 208 4.24 -11.40 -3.46
CA LYS A 208 5.52 -10.85 -3.92
C LYS A 208 5.82 -9.56 -3.17
N THR A 209 6.90 -9.53 -2.41
CA THR A 209 7.37 -8.32 -1.72
C THR A 209 8.45 -7.66 -2.55
N VAL A 210 8.17 -6.47 -3.09
CA VAL A 210 9.16 -5.62 -3.76
C VAL A 210 9.83 -4.70 -2.74
N HIS A 211 11.15 -4.66 -2.77
CA HIS A 211 11.92 -4.03 -1.71
C HIS A 211 12.24 -2.57 -2.00
N HIS A 212 12.38 -1.79 -0.92
CA HIS A 212 12.88 -0.43 -0.99
C HIS A 212 14.30 -0.42 -1.59
N LYS A 213 14.64 0.62 -2.37
CA LYS A 213 15.99 0.78 -2.97
C LYS A 213 17.16 0.77 -1.98
N ASP A 214 16.87 0.96 -0.69
CA ASP A 214 17.85 1.03 0.39
C ASP A 214 17.87 -0.24 1.27
N MET A 215 17.08 -1.28 0.95
CA MET A 215 17.07 -2.50 1.75
C MET A 215 18.43 -3.24 1.76
N TYR A 216 19.22 -3.07 0.70
CA TYR A 216 20.55 -3.69 0.55
C TYR A 216 21.68 -2.66 0.49
N LYS A 217 21.38 -1.39 0.81
CA LYS A 217 22.45 -0.44 1.10
C LYS A 217 22.87 -0.71 2.53
N ASP A 218 23.79 -1.67 2.69
CA ASP A 218 24.53 -1.85 3.92
C ASP A 218 25.00 -0.48 4.41
N ASP A 219 24.86 -0.23 5.71
CA ASP A 219 25.42 0.92 6.43
C ASP A 219 26.94 0.99 6.20
N LYS A 220 27.37 1.53 5.06
CA LYS A 220 28.73 1.94 4.77
C LYS A 220 28.91 3.43 5.02
#